data_AF-A0A8B8HHF9-F1
#
_entry.id   AF-A0A8B8HHF9-F1
#
_cell.length_a   1.000
_cell.length_b   1.000
_cell.length_c   1.000
_cell.angle_alpha   90.00
_cell.angle_beta   90.00
_cell.angle_gamma   90.00
#
_symmetry.space_group_name_H-M   'P 1'
#
loop_
_entity.id
_entity.type
_entity.pdbx_description
1 polymer ?
#
loop_
_entity_poly.entity_id
_entity_poly.type
_entity_poly.pdbx_seq_one_letter_code
_entity_poly.pdbx_strand_id
1 'polypeptide(L)'
;MNENQTISEKELLDAIKNLLRKSGQLNKFQAEMRAKVTEILQQRQMSLNPGFKSLGAPKATDEVLLVNELVKEYLEWNGYLYTASVMTSEAAMPTVKRTRTELCAEVGVKDDERSSTLPLLSNIVAAYTERIKRKINRIKKDSH
;
A
#
# COMPACT_ATOMS: atom_id res chain seq x y z
N MET A 1 -51.17 -3.19 18.53
CA MET A 1 -49.77 -3.64 18.34
C MET A 1 -48.92 -2.39 18.25
N ASN A 2 -48.04 -2.16 19.22
CA ASN A 2 -46.89 -1.25 19.12
C ASN A 2 -46.02 -1.52 20.34
N GLU A 3 -45.17 -2.54 20.23
CA GLU A 3 -44.03 -2.70 21.11
C GLU A 3 -43.02 -1.62 20.71
N ASN A 4 -43.00 -0.52 21.46
CA ASN A 4 -41.83 0.36 21.49
C ASN A 4 -40.68 -0.45 22.08
N GLN A 5 -39.96 -1.14 21.19
CA GLN A 5 -38.76 -1.88 21.53
C GLN A 5 -37.73 -0.86 22.01
N THR A 6 -37.52 -0.81 23.32
CA THR A 6 -36.47 0.00 23.93
C THR A 6 -35.14 -0.54 23.44
N ILE A 7 -34.57 0.09 22.41
CA ILE A 7 -33.24 -0.23 21.89
C ILE A 7 -32.28 -0.19 23.07
N SER A 8 -31.63 -1.32 23.35
CA SER A 8 -30.68 -1.40 24.45
C SER A 8 -29.52 -0.44 24.19
N GLU A 9 -28.97 0.17 25.23
CA GLU A 9 -27.77 1.02 25.12
C GLU A 9 -26.65 0.31 24.33
N LYS A 10 -26.52 -1.01 24.50
CA LYS A 10 -25.58 -1.85 23.76
C LYS A 10 -25.90 -1.92 22.26
N GLU A 11 -27.17 -2.06 21.89
CA GLU A 11 -27.60 -2.09 20.49
C GLU A 11 -27.38 -0.74 19.81
N LEU A 12 -27.64 0.35 20.53
CA LEU A 12 -27.34 1.69 20.05
C LEU A 12 -25.82 1.89 19.84
N LEU A 13 -25.01 1.47 20.81
CA LEU A 13 -23.55 1.54 20.72
C LEU A 13 -23.02 0.72 19.53
N ASP A 14 -23.56 -0.48 19.31
CA ASP A 14 -23.16 -1.34 18.20
C ASP A 14 -23.63 -0.78 16.85
N ALA A 15 -24.81 -0.16 16.79
CA ALA A 15 -25.29 0.55 15.60
C ALA A 15 -24.35 1.72 15.24
N ILE A 16 -23.94 2.53 16.22
CA ILE A 16 -23.00 3.63 16.04
C ILE A 16 -21.64 3.10 15.57
N LYS A 17 -21.10 2.06 16.20
CA LYS A 17 -19.84 1.42 15.75
C LYS A 17 -19.94 0.91 14.32
N ASN A 18 -21.06 0.31 13.95
CA ASN A 18 -21.28 -0.19 12.59
C ASN A 18 -21.37 0.94 11.57
N LEU A 19 -22.00 2.08 11.90
CA LEU A 19 -22.02 3.27 11.07
C LEU A 19 -20.62 3.88 10.89
N LEU A 20 -19.85 4.00 11.98
CA LEU A 20 -18.47 4.48 11.94
C LEU A 20 -17.54 3.53 11.17
N ARG A 21 -17.81 2.22 11.21
CA ARG A 21 -17.09 1.21 10.43
C ARG A 21 -17.44 1.31 8.94
N LYS A 22 -18.73 1.44 8.60
CA LYS A 22 -19.21 1.60 7.21
C LYS A 22 -18.72 2.89 6.56
N SER A 23 -18.65 3.99 7.32
CA SER A 23 -18.09 5.26 6.86
C SER A 23 -16.56 5.29 6.82
N GLY A 24 -15.88 4.22 7.27
CA GLY A 24 -14.42 4.13 7.31
C GLY A 24 -13.74 4.92 8.43
N GLN A 25 -14.48 5.77 9.17
CA GLN A 25 -13.95 6.61 10.25
C GLN A 25 -13.37 5.78 11.40
N LEU A 26 -14.02 4.68 11.77
CA LEU A 26 -13.54 3.81 12.85
C LEU A 26 -12.19 3.16 12.48
N ASN A 27 -12.03 2.77 11.22
CA ASN A 27 -10.80 2.15 10.75
C ASN A 27 -9.66 3.19 10.64
N LYS A 28 -9.97 4.42 10.21
CA LYS A 28 -9.02 5.54 10.23
C LYS A 28 -8.51 5.82 11.65
N PHE A 29 -9.42 5.94 12.62
CA PHE A 29 -9.06 6.14 14.01
C PHE A 29 -8.20 4.98 14.55
N GLN A 30 -8.54 3.73 14.22
CA GLN A 30 -7.73 2.57 14.59
C GLN A 30 -6.35 2.57 13.95
N ALA A 31 -6.23 3.00 12.69
CA ALA A 31 -4.95 3.11 12.01
C ALA A 31 -4.06 4.21 12.62
N GLU A 32 -4.62 5.38 12.88
CA GLU A 32 -3.92 6.48 13.57
C GLU A 32 -3.45 6.06 14.97
N MET A 33 -4.32 5.38 15.73
CA MET A 33 -3.98 4.78 17.02
C MET A 33 -2.83 3.79 16.90
N ARG A 34 -2.89 2.86 15.94
CA ARG A 34 -1.82 1.86 15.71
C ARG A 34 -0.50 2.54 15.37
N ALA A 35 -0.52 3.51 14.46
CA ALA A 35 0.67 4.28 14.09
C ALA A 35 1.29 4.97 15.31
N LYS A 36 0.47 5.61 16.15
CA LYS A 36 0.94 6.30 17.36
C LYS A 36 1.51 5.34 18.39
N VAL A 37 0.89 4.19 18.59
CA VAL A 37 1.40 3.15 19.50
C VAL A 37 2.74 2.60 19.00
N THR A 38 2.84 2.30 17.71
CA THR A 38 4.09 1.83 17.09
C THR A 38 5.21 2.86 17.24
N GLU A 39 4.93 4.14 16.99
CA GLU A 39 5.88 5.24 17.18
C GLU A 39 6.41 5.28 18.63
N ILE A 40 5.53 5.22 19.63
CA ILE A 40 5.91 5.24 21.04
C ILE A 40 6.75 4.02 21.41
N LEU A 41 6.36 2.83 20.95
CA LEU A 41 7.11 1.60 21.20
C LEU A 41 8.51 1.67 20.58
N GLN A 42 8.62 2.22 19.38
CA GLN A 42 9.89 2.38 18.67
C GLN A 42 10.80 3.40 19.36
N GLN A 43 10.27 4.54 19.80
CA GLN A 43 11.01 5.54 20.59
C GLN A 43 11.55 4.95 21.90
N ARG A 44 10.72 4.18 22.62
CA ARG A 44 11.14 3.49 23.85
C ARG A 44 12.25 2.47 23.57
N GLN A 45 12.14 1.72 22.48
CA GLN A 45 13.13 0.72 22.10
C GLN A 45 14.47 1.36 21.72
N MET A 46 14.44 2.52 21.04
CA MET A 46 15.62 3.34 20.74
C MET A 46 16.26 3.92 22.01
N SER A 47 15.47 4.34 23.00
CA SER A 47 16.02 4.87 24.26
C SER A 47 16.66 3.80 25.15
N LEU A 48 16.14 2.56 25.11
CA LEU A 48 16.64 1.45 25.93
C LEU A 48 17.89 0.77 25.35
N ASN A 49 18.13 0.90 24.04
CA ASN A 49 19.36 0.44 23.40
C ASN A 49 19.87 1.52 22.42
N PRO A 50 20.83 2.37 22.81
CA PRO A 50 21.43 3.36 21.91
C PRO A 50 22.18 2.75 20.72
N GLY A 51 22.57 1.47 20.82
CA GLY A 51 23.14 0.67 19.72
C GLY A 51 22.10 -0.11 18.90
N PHE A 52 20.83 -0.09 19.30
CA PHE A 52 19.71 -0.54 18.47
C PHE A 52 19.50 0.53 17.41
N LYS A 53 20.34 0.48 16.36
CA LYS A 53 19.92 0.97 15.05
C LYS A 53 18.55 0.36 14.85
N SER A 54 17.55 1.21 14.67
CA SER A 54 16.21 0.80 14.29
C SER A 54 16.34 -0.41 13.36
N LEU A 55 15.88 -1.58 13.79
CA LEU A 55 15.46 -2.61 12.84
C LEU A 55 14.27 -2.10 12.01
N GLY A 56 13.76 -0.88 12.30
CA GLY A 56 12.96 -0.11 11.37
C GLY A 56 13.65 -0.11 10.02
N ALA A 57 12.84 -0.39 9.02
CA ALA A 57 13.23 -0.68 7.65
C ALA A 57 14.49 0.08 7.22
N PRO A 58 15.42 -0.58 6.49
CA PRO A 58 16.58 0.07 5.91
C PRO A 58 16.20 1.43 5.34
N LYS A 59 17.01 2.47 5.59
CA LYS A 59 16.78 3.83 5.05
C LYS A 59 16.37 3.68 3.59
N ALA A 60 15.13 4.07 3.27
CA ALA A 60 14.53 3.76 1.98
C ALA A 60 15.43 4.33 0.88
N THR A 61 16.10 3.44 0.16
CA THR A 61 16.87 3.81 -1.03
C THR A 61 15.90 4.26 -2.11
N ASP A 62 16.39 4.95 -3.13
CA ASP A 62 15.56 5.38 -4.26
C ASP A 62 14.83 4.18 -4.90
N GLU A 63 15.49 3.01 -4.96
CA GLU A 63 14.89 1.75 -5.42
C GLU A 63 13.73 1.28 -4.52
N VAL A 64 13.89 1.32 -3.20
CA VAL A 64 12.83 0.95 -2.25
C VAL A 64 11.65 1.93 -2.35
N LEU A 65 11.93 3.23 -2.49
CA LEU A 65 10.90 4.25 -2.67
C LEU A 65 10.14 4.05 -3.99
N LEU A 66 10.85 3.75 -5.08
CA LEU A 66 10.24 3.41 -6.36
C LEU A 66 9.32 2.20 -6.24
N VAL A 67 9.78 1.11 -5.60
CA VAL A 67 8.95 -0.08 -5.36
C VAL A 67 7.70 0.28 -4.53
N ASN A 68 7.86 1.07 -3.47
CA ASN A 68 6.74 1.47 -2.63
C ASN A 68 5.72 2.34 -3.38
N GLU A 69 6.17 3.25 -4.25
CA GLU A 69 5.28 4.05 -5.11
C GLU A 69 4.54 3.19 -6.14
N LEU A 70 5.20 2.17 -6.72
CA LEU A 70 4.56 1.20 -7.62
C LEU A 70 3.51 0.35 -6.90
N VAL A 71 3.80 -0.09 -5.67
CA VAL A 71 2.84 -0.83 -4.85
C VAL A 71 1.68 0.07 -4.44
N LYS A 72 1.94 1.32 -4.03
CA LYS A 72 0.90 2.30 -3.71
C LYS A 72 -0.02 2.54 -4.90
N GLU A 73 0.53 2.75 -6.10
CA GLU A 73 -0.25 2.91 -7.33
C GLU A 73 -1.14 1.69 -7.60
N TYR A 74 -0.58 0.48 -7.46
CA TYR A 74 -1.33 -0.76 -7.60
C TYR A 74 -2.49 -0.87 -6.58
N LEU A 75 -2.21 -0.57 -5.30
CA LEU A 75 -3.21 -0.62 -4.24
C LEU A 75 -4.33 0.39 -4.51
N GLU A 76 -3.98 1.61 -4.90
CA GLU A 76 -4.94 2.68 -5.20
C GLU A 76 -5.79 2.34 -6.43
N TRP A 77 -5.17 1.83 -7.51
CA TRP A 77 -5.87 1.40 -8.71
C TRP A 77 -6.93 0.33 -8.38
N ASN A 78 -6.57 -0.67 -7.57
CA ASN A 78 -7.48 -1.76 -7.18
C ASN A 78 -8.49 -1.36 -6.08
N GLY A 79 -8.50 -0.09 -5.64
CA GLY A 79 -9.42 0.41 -4.62
C GLY A 79 -9.05 0.04 -3.18
N TYR A 80 -7.84 -0.44 -2.92
CA TYR A 80 -7.31 -0.75 -1.58
C TYR A 80 -6.81 0.50 -0.84
N LEU A 81 -7.62 1.56 -0.83
CA LEU A 81 -7.23 2.90 -0.39
C LEU A 81 -6.75 2.95 1.07
N TYR A 82 -7.37 2.15 1.96
CA TYR A 82 -6.98 2.09 3.36
C TYR A 82 -5.61 1.42 3.54
N THR A 83 -5.36 0.33 2.82
CA THR A 83 -4.06 -0.36 2.84
C THR A 83 -2.96 0.54 2.30
N ALA A 84 -3.23 1.28 1.23
CA ALA A 84 -2.31 2.27 0.67
C ALA A 84 -1.97 3.37 1.69
N SER A 85 -2.97 3.87 2.44
CA SER A 85 -2.78 4.89 3.47
C SER A 85 -1.94 4.40 4.65
N VAL A 86 -2.18 3.18 5.13
CA VAL A 86 -1.38 2.57 6.21
C VAL A 86 0.05 2.35 5.75
N MET A 87 0.24 1.73 4.57
CA MET A 87 1.56 1.49 3.99
C MET A 87 2.35 2.79 3.81
N THR A 88 1.73 3.86 3.29
CA THR A 88 2.40 5.15 3.10
C THR A 88 2.93 5.71 4.43
N SER A 89 2.15 5.55 5.50
CA SER A 89 2.54 5.99 6.85
C SER A 89 3.67 5.13 7.43
N GLU A 90 3.62 3.81 7.23
CA GLU A 90 4.63 2.87 7.73
C GLU A 90 5.96 2.98 6.97
N ALA A 91 5.91 3.22 5.66
CA ALA A 91 7.08 3.29 4.79
C ALA A 91 7.79 4.66 4.83
N ALA A 92 7.29 5.62 5.61
CA ALA A 92 7.78 7.00 5.68
C ALA A 92 7.97 7.62 4.28
N MET A 93 7.03 7.34 3.36
CA MET A 93 7.11 7.83 2.00
C MET A 93 6.98 9.36 1.93
N PRO A 94 7.54 10.01 0.89
CA PRO A 94 7.30 11.42 0.64
C PRO A 94 5.80 11.76 0.61
N THR A 95 5.45 12.91 1.16
CA THR A 95 4.07 13.42 1.12
C THR A 95 3.61 13.76 -0.30
N VAL A 96 4.55 14.11 -1.18
CA VAL A 96 4.29 14.36 -2.59
C VAL A 96 4.20 13.02 -3.31
N LYS A 97 2.99 12.69 -3.76
CA LYS A 97 2.75 11.50 -4.58
C LYS A 97 3.39 11.69 -5.96
N ARG A 98 4.07 10.66 -6.45
CA ARG A 98 4.62 10.64 -7.80
C ARG A 98 3.52 10.40 -8.83
N THR A 99 3.61 11.10 -9.94
CA THR A 99 2.68 10.90 -11.05
C THR A 99 2.99 9.61 -11.78
N ARG A 100 1.98 9.00 -12.41
CA ARG A 100 2.17 7.79 -13.21
C ARG A 100 3.19 8.01 -14.33
N THR A 101 3.21 9.21 -14.94
CA THR A 101 4.19 9.61 -15.95
C THR A 101 5.62 9.60 -15.42
N GLU A 102 5.85 10.11 -14.21
CA GLU A 102 7.16 10.08 -13.56
C GLU A 102 7.62 8.64 -13.28
N LEU A 103 6.70 7.78 -12.79
CA LEU A 103 7.01 6.38 -12.53
C LEU A 103 7.34 5.62 -13.83
N CYS A 104 6.56 5.84 -14.90
CA CYS A 104 6.80 5.26 -16.23
C CYS A 104 8.18 5.64 -16.78
N ALA A 105 8.58 6.91 -16.63
CA ALA A 105 9.89 7.39 -17.06
C ALA A 105 11.04 6.69 -16.33
N GLU A 106 10.89 6.43 -15.03
CA GLU A 106 11.93 5.79 -14.22
C GLU A 106 12.02 4.28 -14.44
N VAL A 107 10.90 3.58 -14.61
CA VAL A 107 10.90 2.13 -14.89
C VAL A 107 11.16 1.80 -16.36
N GLY A 108 11.21 2.81 -17.24
CA GLY A 108 11.46 2.64 -18.66
C GLY A 108 10.32 1.96 -19.42
N VAL A 109 9.07 2.15 -18.98
CA VAL A 109 7.86 1.60 -19.62
C VAL A 109 7.07 2.75 -20.24
N LYS A 110 6.52 2.54 -21.45
CA LYS A 110 5.62 3.51 -22.07
C LYS A 110 4.21 3.31 -21.55
N ASP A 111 3.52 4.41 -21.23
CA ASP A 111 2.10 4.41 -20.93
C ASP A 111 1.31 4.77 -22.20
N ASP A 112 0.87 3.75 -22.94
CA ASP A 112 -0.04 3.88 -24.09
C ASP A 112 -1.50 3.64 -23.67
N GLU A 113 -2.46 3.91 -24.57
CA GLU A 113 -3.90 3.76 -24.30
C GLU A 113 -4.30 2.37 -23.79
N ARG A 114 -3.52 1.34 -24.13
CA ARG A 114 -3.79 -0.03 -23.71
C ARG A 114 -3.18 -0.30 -22.33
N SER A 115 -1.97 0.17 -22.07
CA SER A 115 -1.30 -0.01 -20.79
C SER A 115 -1.90 0.86 -19.68
N SER A 116 -2.51 2.01 -20.02
CA SER A 116 -3.20 2.87 -19.04
C SER A 116 -4.43 2.21 -18.42
N THR A 117 -4.94 1.12 -19.01
CA THR A 117 -6.10 0.36 -18.49
C THR A 117 -5.75 -0.59 -17.33
N LEU A 118 -4.47 -0.73 -16.99
CA LEU A 118 -3.98 -1.61 -15.93
C LEU A 118 -3.06 -0.84 -14.96
N PRO A 119 -2.89 -1.30 -13.71
CA PRO A 119 -1.86 -0.80 -12.82
C PRO A 119 -0.47 -0.87 -13.46
N LEU A 120 0.37 0.12 -13.21
CA LEU A 120 1.71 0.17 -13.80
C LEU A 120 2.55 -1.05 -13.39
N LEU A 121 2.42 -1.48 -12.14
CA LEU A 121 3.09 -2.68 -11.64
C LEU A 121 2.72 -3.94 -12.47
N SER A 122 1.45 -4.06 -12.88
CA SER A 122 0.98 -5.17 -13.72
C SER A 122 1.61 -5.11 -15.12
N ASN A 123 1.74 -3.92 -15.70
CA ASN A 123 2.40 -3.74 -17.00
C ASN A 123 3.89 -4.12 -16.95
N ILE A 124 4.59 -3.74 -15.88
CA ILE A 124 6.00 -4.09 -15.66
C ILE A 124 6.16 -5.62 -15.61
N VAL A 125 5.33 -6.30 -14.82
CA VAL A 125 5.37 -7.76 -14.68
C VAL A 125 5.08 -8.46 -16.01
N ALA A 126 4.09 -7.98 -16.76
CA ALA A 126 3.77 -8.51 -18.09
C ALA A 126 4.94 -8.34 -19.07
N ALA A 127 5.52 -7.14 -19.14
CA ALA A 127 6.66 -6.84 -20.01
C ALA A 127 7.88 -7.72 -19.69
N TYR A 128 8.20 -7.88 -18.41
CA TYR A 128 9.29 -8.73 -17.95
C TYR A 128 9.06 -10.21 -18.29
N THR A 129 7.85 -10.71 -18.02
CA THR A 129 7.48 -12.10 -18.29
C THR A 129 7.56 -12.42 -19.79
N GLU A 130 7.05 -11.54 -20.65
CA GLU A 130 7.14 -11.71 -22.10
C GLU A 130 8.58 -11.68 -22.61
N ARG A 131 9.43 -10.81 -22.04
CA ARG A 131 10.86 -10.78 -22.36
C ARG A 131 11.55 -12.10 -22.01
N ILE A 132 11.26 -12.68 -20.85
CA ILE A 132 11.80 -13.99 -20.44
C ILE A 132 11.35 -15.09 -21.40
N LYS A 133 10.05 -15.18 -21.69
CA LYS A 133 9.50 -16.19 -22.61
C LYS A 133 10.19 -16.15 -23.97
N ARG A 134 10.38 -14.96 -24.54
CA ARG A 134 11.11 -14.79 -25.81
C ARG A 134 12.55 -15.27 -25.74
N LYS A 135 13.27 -14.98 -24.64
CA LYS A 135 14.65 -15.44 -24.45
C LYS A 135 14.73 -16.97 -24.38
N ILE A 136 13.83 -17.60 -23.62
CA ILE A 136 13.73 -19.07 -23.53
C ILE A 136 13.44 -19.68 -24.91
N ASN A 137 12.49 -19.11 -25.64
CA ASN A 137 12.12 -19.61 -26.97
C ASN A 137 13.25 -19.50 -28.00
N ARG A 138 14.08 -18.44 -27.94
CA ARG A 138 15.28 -18.33 -28.79
C ARG A 138 16.29 -19.42 -28.47
N ILE A 139 16.61 -19.62 -27.19
CA ILE A 139 17.54 -20.68 -26.76
C ILE A 139 17.08 -22.05 -27.23
N LYS A 140 15.77 -22.35 -27.15
CA LYS A 140 15.23 -23.63 -27.66
C LYS A 140 15.36 -23.78 -29.18
N LYS A 141 15.26 -22.68 -29.93
CA LYS A 141 15.39 -22.68 -31.39
C LYS A 141 16.85 -22.87 -31.83
N ASP A 142 17.80 -22.34 -31.07
CA ASP A 142 19.23 -22.43 -31.41
C ASP A 142 19.87 -23.78 -31.00
N SER A 143 19.16 -24.58 -30.19
CA SER A 143 19.58 -25.93 -29.73
C SER A 143 19.02 -27.08 -30.58
N HIS A 144 18.30 -26.79 -31.67
CA HIS A 144 17.76 -27.74 -32.64
C HIS A 144 18.21 -27.38 -34.05
#